data_AF-A0A510X193-F1
#
_entry.id   AF-A0A510X193-F1
#
_cell.length_a   1.000
_cell.length_b   1.000
_cell.length_c   1.000
_cell.angle_alpha   90.00
_cell.angle_beta   90.00
_cell.angle_gamma   90.00
#
_symmetry.space_group_name_H-M   'P 1'
#
loop_
_entity.id
_entity.type
_entity.pdbx_description
1 polymer ?
#
loop_
_entity_poly.entity_id
_entity_poly.type
_entity_poly.pdbx_seq_one_letter_code
_entity_poly.pdbx_strand_id
1 'polypeptide(L)'
;MKSEIYVVSHKQTRMPEGKIYYPLQVGPAKETFKGYLRDNTGDNIADRNQNYSELTAQYWVAHNRQADVKGLVHYRRLFSDGGSHFFATVDQKYNHVMNEKQLTKLMDKYDMILPRKRNYYIETSWSHYEHIHHIKDMETTRKVLEEKYPDYVPYFDKCVQRTSAHMFNMFIAKSAIFDEYTDWLMDVLFEVEKRTDITGYTPYEQRIYGFISELLMDVWVEKNEINYTEVPVMFMGKQHWVKKITSFLMRKIKGNPNKDEK
;
A
#
# COMPACT_ATOMS: atom_id res chain seq x y z
N MET A 1 6.06 14.18 -20.31
CA MET A 1 5.28 13.46 -19.30
C MET A 1 5.59 14.05 -17.94
N LYS A 2 4.60 14.65 -17.27
CA LYS A 2 4.70 15.18 -15.91
C LYS A 2 4.42 14.05 -14.93
N SER A 3 5.41 13.65 -14.15
CA SER A 3 5.29 12.58 -13.14
C SER A 3 5.41 13.12 -11.72
N GLU A 4 4.49 12.71 -10.84
CA GLU A 4 4.48 13.06 -9.43
C GLU A 4 4.36 11.79 -8.57
N ILE A 5 5.43 11.45 -7.85
CA ILE A 5 5.46 10.33 -6.89
C ILE A 5 5.45 10.90 -5.48
N TYR A 6 4.41 10.56 -4.72
CA TYR A 6 4.17 11.05 -3.38
C TYR A 6 4.79 10.13 -2.34
N VAL A 7 5.75 10.67 -1.57
CA VAL A 7 6.41 9.96 -0.47
C VAL A 7 5.62 10.21 0.81
N VAL A 8 4.75 9.26 1.14
CA VAL A 8 3.82 9.31 2.28
C VAL A 8 4.57 9.15 3.60
N SER A 9 4.39 10.12 4.49
CA SER A 9 5.06 10.15 5.80
C SER A 9 4.22 10.78 6.91
N HIS A 10 4.39 10.31 8.14
CA HIS A 10 3.89 10.94 9.37
C HIS A 10 5.01 11.66 10.15
N LYS A 11 6.21 11.76 9.57
CA LYS A 11 7.36 12.47 10.16
C LYS A 11 8.32 13.03 9.12
N GLN A 12 9.17 13.96 9.51
CA GLN A 12 10.28 14.39 8.66
C GLN A 12 11.28 13.25 8.44
N THR A 13 11.73 13.10 7.19
CA THR A 13 12.71 12.09 6.81
C THR A 13 13.52 12.53 5.59
N ARG A 14 14.58 11.79 5.28
CA ARG A 14 15.35 11.99 4.06
C ARG A 14 14.48 11.64 2.85
N MET A 15 14.39 12.56 1.89
CA MET A 15 13.67 12.34 0.65
C MET A 15 14.61 11.78 -0.44
N PRO A 16 14.09 11.00 -1.39
CA PRO A 16 14.81 10.69 -2.61
C PRO A 16 15.23 11.96 -3.35
N GLU A 17 16.33 11.87 -4.07
CA GLU A 17 16.72 12.92 -5.00
C GLU A 17 15.88 12.84 -6.29
N GLY A 18 15.62 13.99 -6.90
CA GLY A 18 14.90 14.10 -8.17
C GLY A 18 13.61 14.90 -8.08
N LYS A 19 13.22 15.49 -9.21
CA LYS A 19 12.07 16.42 -9.29
C LYS A 19 10.71 15.71 -9.29
N ILE A 20 10.70 14.38 -9.40
CA ILE A 20 9.48 13.57 -9.42
C ILE A 20 8.99 13.20 -8.02
N TYR A 21 9.80 13.33 -6.97
CA TYR A 21 9.45 12.92 -5.61
C TYR A 21 8.92 14.09 -4.77
N TYR A 22 7.68 13.96 -4.32
CA TYR A 22 6.97 14.95 -3.54
C TYR A 22 6.74 14.42 -2.12
N PRO A 23 7.38 15.01 -1.09
CA PRO A 23 7.07 14.65 0.29
C PRO A 23 5.62 15.00 0.63
N LEU A 24 4.85 14.04 1.16
CA LEU A 24 3.44 14.22 1.53
C LEU A 24 3.25 13.79 2.99
N GLN A 25 2.89 14.76 3.83
CA GLN A 25 2.58 14.51 5.23
C GLN A 25 1.11 14.11 5.36
N VAL A 26 0.85 13.02 6.09
CA VAL A 26 -0.50 12.49 6.32
C VAL A 26 -1.08 12.79 7.69
N GLY A 27 -2.40 12.76 7.77
CA GLY A 27 -3.19 12.81 8.99
C GLY A 27 -3.60 14.21 9.44
N PRO A 28 -4.43 14.30 10.48
CA PRO A 28 -5.15 15.53 10.84
C PRO A 28 -4.32 16.52 11.67
N ALA A 29 -3.03 16.22 11.90
CA ALA A 29 -2.16 17.06 12.71
C ALA A 29 -2.10 18.51 12.19
N LYS A 30 -2.17 19.49 13.09
CA LYS A 30 -2.06 20.92 12.73
C LYS A 30 -0.64 21.30 12.30
N GLU A 31 0.37 20.59 12.79
CA GLU A 31 1.76 20.79 12.40
C GLU A 31 1.93 20.49 10.92
N THR A 32 2.70 21.35 10.23
CA THR A 32 3.08 21.15 8.83
C THR A 32 4.58 21.08 8.72
N PHE A 33 5.09 19.96 8.21
CA PHE A 33 6.52 19.79 7.97
C PHE A 33 6.95 20.68 6.81
N LYS A 34 8.01 21.47 7.03
CA LYS A 34 8.57 22.34 5.99
C LYS A 34 8.90 21.55 4.72
N GLY A 35 8.34 22.00 3.59
CA GLY A 35 8.56 21.40 2.27
C GLY A 35 7.66 20.21 1.95
N TYR A 36 6.76 19.79 2.85
CA TYR A 36 5.81 18.71 2.61
C TYR A 36 4.48 19.26 2.12
N LEU A 37 3.85 18.53 1.20
CA LEU A 37 2.44 18.65 0.92
C LEU A 37 1.62 18.12 2.10
N ARG A 38 0.34 18.49 2.17
CA ARG A 38 -0.57 18.07 3.24
C ARG A 38 -1.84 17.45 2.68
N ASP A 39 -2.12 16.22 3.10
CA ASP A 39 -3.33 15.49 2.75
C ASP A 39 -4.60 16.08 3.39
N ASN A 40 -4.49 16.99 4.35
CA ASN A 40 -5.62 17.63 5.04
C ASN A 40 -6.06 18.97 4.42
N THR A 41 -5.82 19.14 3.11
CA THR A 41 -6.15 20.36 2.36
C THR A 41 -7.03 20.03 1.16
N GLY A 42 -7.78 20.99 0.61
CA GLY A 42 -8.65 20.73 -0.54
C GLY A 42 -9.67 19.63 -0.25
N ASP A 43 -9.95 18.79 -1.25
CA ASP A 43 -10.82 17.63 -1.07
C ASP A 43 -10.06 16.49 -0.37
N ASN A 44 -10.51 16.06 0.81
CA ASN A 44 -9.74 15.16 1.64
C ASN A 44 -10.53 14.33 2.65
N ILE A 45 -9.87 13.27 3.14
CA ILE A 45 -10.31 12.40 4.22
C ILE A 45 -9.25 12.26 5.32
N ALA A 46 -8.43 13.28 5.56
CA ALA A 46 -7.28 13.19 6.47
C ALA A 46 -7.66 12.86 7.91
N ASP A 47 -8.86 13.24 8.36
CA ASP A 47 -9.40 12.88 9.68
C ASP A 47 -9.58 11.36 9.84
N ARG A 48 -9.67 10.61 8.74
CA ARG A 48 -9.78 9.14 8.74
C ARG A 48 -8.41 8.43 8.76
N ASN A 49 -7.29 9.16 8.84
CA ASN A 49 -5.94 8.60 8.72
C ASN A 49 -5.64 7.48 9.73
N GLN A 50 -6.21 7.55 10.94
CA GLN A 50 -6.06 6.50 11.94
C GLN A 50 -6.51 5.13 11.42
N ASN A 51 -7.56 5.10 10.58
CA ASN A 51 -8.13 3.86 10.06
C ASN A 51 -7.72 3.55 8.62
N TYR A 52 -7.56 4.60 7.80
CA TYR A 52 -7.22 4.51 6.37
C TYR A 52 -5.72 4.55 6.09
N SER A 53 -4.89 4.91 7.07
CA SER A 53 -3.44 5.03 6.90
C SER A 53 -3.07 5.85 5.64
N GLU A 54 -2.14 5.37 4.82
CA GLU A 54 -1.70 5.99 3.57
C GLU A 54 -2.80 6.24 2.53
N LEU A 55 -3.97 5.60 2.64
CA LEU A 55 -5.06 5.79 1.68
C LEU A 55 -5.63 7.21 1.72
N THR A 56 -5.47 7.92 2.84
CA THR A 56 -5.79 9.35 2.94
C THR A 56 -4.96 10.20 1.98
N ALA A 57 -3.67 9.88 1.83
CA ALA A 57 -2.80 10.46 0.82
C ALA A 57 -3.21 10.05 -0.59
N GLN A 58 -3.56 8.77 -0.79
CA GLN A 58 -4.02 8.28 -2.10
C GLN A 58 -5.24 9.07 -2.59
N TYR A 59 -6.27 9.19 -1.75
CA TYR A 59 -7.48 9.96 -2.03
C TYR A 59 -7.16 11.41 -2.36
N TRP A 60 -6.37 12.06 -1.51
CA TRP A 60 -5.98 13.46 -1.71
C TRP A 60 -5.24 13.67 -3.05
N VAL A 61 -4.33 12.76 -3.41
CA VAL A 61 -3.60 12.83 -4.68
C VAL A 61 -4.55 12.70 -5.86
N ALA A 62 -5.49 11.76 -5.84
CA ALA A 62 -6.45 11.58 -6.94
C ALA A 62 -7.27 12.86 -7.18
N HIS A 63 -7.71 13.52 -6.11
CA HIS A 63 -8.68 14.62 -6.19
C HIS A 63 -8.06 16.01 -6.31
N ASN A 64 -6.79 16.19 -5.94
CA ASN A 64 -6.17 17.52 -5.86
C ASN A 64 -4.99 17.72 -6.80
N ARG A 65 -4.52 16.66 -7.47
CA ARG A 65 -3.26 16.68 -8.23
C ARG A 65 -3.46 16.35 -9.69
N GLN A 66 -2.80 17.14 -10.54
CA GLN A 66 -2.86 17.02 -11.99
C GLN A 66 -1.47 16.68 -12.53
N ALA A 67 -1.28 15.43 -12.96
CA ALA A 67 -0.04 14.88 -13.50
C ALA A 67 -0.38 13.78 -14.51
N ASP A 68 0.51 13.47 -15.45
CA ASP A 68 0.30 12.37 -16.41
C ASP A 68 0.48 11.01 -15.72
N VAL A 69 1.39 10.96 -14.74
CA VAL A 69 1.71 9.79 -13.93
C VAL A 69 1.69 10.18 -12.46
N LYS A 70 0.93 9.43 -11.67
CA LYS A 70 0.78 9.59 -10.22
C LYS A 70 1.34 8.35 -9.53
N GLY A 71 1.98 8.50 -8.39
CA GLY A 71 2.47 7.37 -7.63
C GLY A 71 2.47 7.59 -6.13
N LEU A 72 2.35 6.50 -5.38
CA LEU A 72 2.35 6.52 -3.93
C LEU A 72 3.39 5.54 -3.41
N VAL A 73 4.32 6.05 -2.60
CA VAL A 73 5.38 5.27 -1.96
C VAL A 73 5.50 5.67 -0.49
N HIS A 74 6.13 4.83 0.32
CA HIS A 74 6.32 5.15 1.74
C HIS A 74 7.66 5.83 1.98
N TYR A 75 7.71 6.69 2.99
CA TYR A 75 8.95 7.31 3.47
C TYR A 75 10.07 6.31 3.82
N ARG A 76 9.73 5.04 4.09
CA ARG A 76 10.65 3.96 4.45
C ARG A 76 10.71 2.80 3.45
N ARG A 77 9.97 2.87 2.34
CA ARG A 77 9.90 1.85 1.29
C ARG A 77 9.75 2.54 -0.05
N LEU A 78 10.75 2.40 -0.92
CA LEU A 78 10.82 3.10 -2.20
C LEU A 78 11.10 2.11 -3.32
N PHE A 79 10.57 2.35 -4.51
CA PHE A 79 10.90 1.55 -5.68
C PHE A 79 12.38 1.71 -6.05
N SER A 80 13.03 0.61 -6.38
CA SER A 80 14.42 0.61 -6.83
C SER A 80 14.56 0.92 -8.31
N ASP A 81 15.81 1.12 -8.71
CA ASP A 81 16.30 1.13 -10.08
C ASP A 81 16.15 -0.20 -10.85
N GLY A 82 15.45 -1.19 -10.27
CA GLY A 82 15.29 -2.55 -10.78
C GLY A 82 16.15 -3.58 -10.05
N GLY A 83 17.16 -3.14 -9.27
CA GLY A 83 17.99 -4.00 -8.41
C GLY A 83 17.38 -4.24 -7.03
N SER A 84 17.81 -5.30 -6.35
CA SER A 84 17.32 -5.63 -5.00
C SER A 84 18.18 -5.04 -3.86
N HIS A 85 19.43 -4.70 -4.14
CA HIS A 85 20.36 -3.94 -3.27
C HIS A 85 20.35 -4.37 -1.78
N PHE A 86 20.27 -5.68 -1.53
CA PHE A 86 20.10 -6.23 -0.18
C PHE A 86 21.26 -5.89 0.77
N PHE A 87 22.48 -5.83 0.23
CA PHE A 87 23.71 -5.57 1.00
C PHE A 87 24.11 -4.09 1.05
N ALA A 88 23.39 -3.22 0.35
CA ALA A 88 23.67 -1.78 0.35
C ALA A 88 23.31 -1.16 1.71
N THR A 89 24.15 -0.23 2.17
CA THR A 89 23.83 0.63 3.31
C THR A 89 22.62 1.51 2.99
N VAL A 90 22.01 2.12 4.02
CA VAL A 90 20.88 3.04 3.81
C VAL A 90 21.29 4.17 2.86
N ASP A 91 22.48 4.74 3.02
CA ASP A 91 22.96 5.82 2.16
C ASP A 91 23.16 5.38 0.71
N GLN A 92 23.72 4.19 0.50
CA GLN A 92 23.88 3.63 -0.85
C GLN A 92 22.54 3.35 -1.51
N LYS A 93 21.53 2.89 -0.76
CA LYS A 93 20.19 2.62 -1.31
C LYS A 93 19.52 3.86 -1.91
N TYR A 94 19.78 5.07 -1.39
CA TYR A 94 19.24 6.29 -1.98
C TYR A 94 19.73 6.53 -3.41
N ASN A 95 20.95 6.09 -3.75
CA ASN A 95 21.50 6.18 -5.11
C ASN A 95 20.85 5.18 -6.08
N HIS A 96 20.08 4.22 -5.54
CA HIS A 96 19.42 3.16 -6.29
C HIS A 96 17.90 3.31 -6.30
N VAL A 97 17.37 4.45 -5.87
CA VAL A 97 15.93 4.76 -5.97
C VAL A 97 15.60 5.02 -7.44
N MET A 98 14.44 4.53 -7.89
CA MET A 98 13.98 4.74 -9.26
C MET A 98 14.04 6.22 -9.65
N ASN A 99 14.71 6.51 -10.76
CA ASN A 99 14.79 7.88 -11.29
C ASN A 99 13.78 8.12 -12.43
N GLU A 100 13.66 9.38 -12.85
CA GLU A 100 12.72 9.83 -13.88
C GLU A 100 12.91 9.13 -15.23
N LYS A 101 14.16 8.84 -15.64
CA LYS A 101 14.44 8.15 -16.90
C LYS A 101 13.92 6.71 -16.87
N GLN A 102 14.11 6.02 -15.75
CA GLN A 102 13.63 4.66 -15.54
C GLN A 102 12.10 4.62 -15.48
N LEU A 103 11.50 5.53 -14.72
CA LEU A 103 10.05 5.67 -14.66
C LEU A 103 9.46 5.86 -16.06
N THR A 104 9.99 6.83 -16.82
CA THR A 104 9.51 7.12 -18.19
C THR A 104 9.55 5.88 -19.06
N LYS A 105 10.68 5.15 -19.07
CA LYS A 105 10.81 3.91 -19.85
C LYS A 105 9.80 2.82 -19.48
N LEU A 106 9.40 2.74 -18.21
CA LEU A 106 8.38 1.78 -17.78
C LEU A 106 6.97 2.25 -18.15
N MET A 107 6.66 3.53 -17.95
CA MET A 107 5.33 4.10 -18.25
C MET A 107 5.05 4.20 -19.76
N ASP A 108 6.08 4.18 -20.61
CA ASP A 108 5.92 4.04 -22.06
C ASP A 108 5.38 2.67 -22.48
N LYS A 109 5.52 1.64 -21.62
CA LYS A 109 5.19 0.24 -21.94
C LYS A 109 4.06 -0.32 -21.09
N TYR A 110 3.92 0.18 -19.88
CA TYR A 110 3.01 -0.31 -18.86
C TYR A 110 2.14 0.84 -18.37
N ASP A 111 0.96 0.48 -17.89
CA ASP A 111 0.01 1.43 -17.36
C ASP A 111 0.13 1.60 -15.84
N MET A 112 0.73 0.60 -15.18
CA MET A 112 0.92 0.57 -13.74
C MET A 112 2.24 -0.13 -13.35
N ILE A 113 2.85 0.33 -12.26
CA ILE A 113 4.01 -0.27 -11.59
C ILE A 113 3.57 -0.66 -10.19
N LEU A 114 3.77 -1.94 -9.86
CA LEU A 114 3.49 -2.53 -8.56
C LEU A 114 4.78 -3.00 -7.89
N PRO A 115 4.80 -3.17 -6.56
CA PRO A 115 5.87 -3.90 -5.88
C PRO A 115 5.93 -5.33 -6.41
N ARG A 116 7.05 -6.03 -6.18
CA ARG A 116 7.02 -7.50 -6.35
C ARG A 116 6.06 -8.13 -5.36
N LYS A 117 5.31 -9.15 -5.80
CA LYS A 117 4.42 -9.90 -4.91
C LYS A 117 5.17 -10.49 -3.73
N ARG A 118 4.51 -10.45 -2.56
CA ARG A 118 4.94 -11.18 -1.38
C ARG A 118 4.41 -12.60 -1.47
N ASN A 119 5.25 -13.59 -1.18
CA ASN A 119 4.84 -15.01 -1.09
C ASN A 119 4.66 -15.42 0.37
N TYR A 120 3.51 -16.02 0.69
CA TYR A 120 3.16 -16.53 2.02
C TYR A 120 3.55 -18.01 2.23
N TYR A 121 3.89 -18.72 1.16
CA TYR A 121 4.39 -20.12 1.07
C TYR A 121 3.52 -21.23 1.69
N ILE A 122 2.73 -20.95 2.73
CA ILE A 122 1.96 -21.94 3.50
C ILE A 122 0.52 -21.45 3.77
N GLU A 123 0.25 -20.15 3.59
CA GLU A 123 -1.05 -19.53 3.84
C GLU A 123 -1.59 -18.89 2.56
N THR A 124 -2.91 -18.92 2.39
CA THR A 124 -3.60 -18.06 1.43
C THR A 124 -3.69 -16.64 2.00
N SER A 125 -3.95 -15.63 1.16
CA SER A 125 -4.21 -14.27 1.62
C SER A 125 -5.37 -14.23 2.62
N TRP A 126 -6.41 -15.07 2.42
CA TRP A 126 -7.53 -15.25 3.33
C TRP A 126 -7.09 -15.80 4.69
N SER A 127 -6.42 -16.96 4.71
CA SER A 127 -5.99 -17.58 5.97
C SER A 127 -4.94 -16.72 6.69
N HIS A 128 -4.08 -16.04 5.92
CA HIS A 128 -3.14 -15.08 6.48
C HIS A 128 -3.88 -13.94 7.17
N TYR A 129 -4.86 -13.32 6.50
CA TYR A 129 -5.68 -12.25 7.09
C TYR A 129 -6.39 -12.72 8.35
N GLU A 130 -7.03 -13.90 8.34
CA GLU A 130 -7.69 -14.49 9.51
C GLU A 130 -6.74 -14.67 10.70
N HIS A 131 -5.47 -15.01 10.44
CA HIS A 131 -4.49 -15.21 11.51
C HIS A 131 -3.99 -13.91 12.15
N ILE A 132 -4.06 -12.77 11.46
CA ILE A 132 -3.47 -11.51 11.94
C ILE A 132 -4.48 -10.36 12.08
N HIS A 133 -5.72 -10.54 11.61
CA HIS A 133 -6.81 -9.57 11.58
C HIS A 133 -8.16 -10.27 11.82
N HIS A 134 -9.23 -9.49 11.98
CA HIS A 134 -10.57 -10.05 12.18
C HIS A 134 -11.22 -10.43 10.84
N ILE A 135 -11.42 -11.73 10.61
CA ILE A 135 -11.90 -12.24 9.31
C ILE A 135 -13.27 -11.69 8.89
N LYS A 136 -14.13 -11.35 9.87
CA LYS A 136 -15.43 -10.70 9.64
C LYS A 136 -15.34 -9.43 8.77
N ASP A 137 -14.20 -8.74 8.77
CA ASP A 137 -14.00 -7.51 7.99
C ASP A 137 -13.85 -7.83 6.50
N MET A 138 -13.19 -8.94 6.16
CA MET A 138 -13.09 -9.45 4.79
C MET A 138 -14.40 -10.07 4.31
N GLU A 139 -15.15 -10.74 5.19
CA GLU A 139 -16.50 -11.22 4.88
C GLU A 139 -17.45 -10.04 4.59
N THR A 140 -17.34 -8.96 5.37
CA THR A 140 -18.09 -7.71 5.13
C THR A 140 -17.69 -7.08 3.80
N THR A 141 -16.39 -7.04 3.49
CA THR A 141 -15.88 -6.57 2.20
C THR A 141 -16.47 -7.37 1.04
N ARG A 142 -16.50 -8.70 1.14
CA ARG A 142 -17.09 -9.57 0.12
C ARG A 142 -18.58 -9.26 -0.09
N LYS A 143 -19.36 -9.08 0.99
CA LYS A 143 -20.79 -8.70 0.90
C LYS A 143 -21.00 -7.36 0.21
N VAL A 144 -20.17 -6.37 0.52
CA VAL A 144 -20.19 -5.07 -0.17
C VAL A 144 -19.94 -5.24 -1.67
N LEU A 145 -18.98 -6.09 -2.06
CA LEU A 145 -18.73 -6.40 -3.46
C LEU A 145 -19.92 -7.13 -4.11
N GLU A 146 -20.54 -8.11 -3.44
CA GLU A 146 -21.73 -8.80 -3.96
C GLU A 146 -22.88 -7.83 -4.27
N GLU A 147 -23.08 -6.81 -3.43
CA GLU A 147 -24.16 -5.84 -3.59
C GLU A 147 -23.85 -4.75 -4.62
N LYS A 148 -22.65 -4.19 -4.62
CA LYS A 148 -22.30 -3.00 -5.45
C LYS A 148 -21.50 -3.33 -6.70
N TYR A 149 -20.71 -4.40 -6.66
CA TYR A 149 -19.75 -4.78 -7.69
C TYR A 149 -19.76 -6.30 -7.92
N PRO A 150 -20.91 -6.92 -8.24
CA PRO A 150 -21.02 -8.38 -8.31
C PRO A 150 -20.01 -9.02 -9.26
N ASP A 151 -19.66 -8.34 -10.35
CA ASP A 151 -18.67 -8.81 -11.32
C ASP A 151 -17.23 -8.85 -10.78
N TYR A 152 -16.94 -8.20 -9.65
CA TYR A 152 -15.64 -8.26 -8.95
C TYR A 152 -15.54 -9.48 -8.02
N VAL A 153 -16.66 -10.09 -7.63
CA VAL A 153 -16.68 -11.20 -6.65
C VAL A 153 -15.85 -12.41 -7.11
N PRO A 154 -15.93 -12.87 -8.37
CA PRO A 154 -15.09 -13.98 -8.82
C PRO A 154 -13.58 -13.68 -8.72
N TYR A 155 -13.18 -12.42 -8.94
CA TYR A 155 -11.79 -11.98 -8.82
C TYR A 155 -11.36 -11.86 -7.37
N PHE A 156 -12.25 -11.37 -6.50
CA PHE A 156 -12.03 -11.36 -5.05
C PHE A 156 -11.79 -12.77 -4.54
N ASP A 157 -12.70 -13.70 -4.82
CA ASP A 157 -12.61 -15.09 -4.39
C ASP A 157 -11.34 -15.77 -4.91
N LYS A 158 -10.96 -15.50 -6.17
CA LYS A 158 -9.70 -15.99 -6.75
C LYS A 158 -8.48 -15.39 -6.05
N CYS A 159 -8.45 -14.10 -5.77
CA CYS A 159 -7.28 -13.41 -5.22
C CYS A 159 -7.05 -13.76 -3.74
N VAL A 160 -8.09 -13.85 -2.92
CA VAL A 160 -7.95 -14.18 -1.50
C VAL A 160 -7.48 -15.62 -1.27
N GLN A 161 -7.70 -16.52 -2.23
CA GLN A 161 -7.22 -17.91 -2.15
C GLN A 161 -5.75 -18.10 -2.60
N ARG A 162 -5.06 -17.05 -3.02
CA ARG A 162 -3.65 -17.16 -3.44
C ARG A 162 -2.70 -17.12 -2.28
N THR A 163 -1.52 -17.71 -2.48
CA THR A 163 -0.40 -17.64 -1.55
C THR A 163 0.55 -16.48 -1.86
N SER A 164 0.13 -15.53 -2.69
CA SER A 164 0.90 -14.31 -2.98
C SER A 164 -0.01 -13.12 -3.29
N ALA A 165 0.44 -11.91 -2.93
CA ALA A 165 -0.29 -10.67 -3.16
C ALA A 165 0.65 -9.46 -3.29
N HIS A 166 0.20 -8.40 -3.96
CA HIS A 166 0.87 -7.10 -3.94
C HIS A 166 0.57 -6.37 -2.63
N MET A 167 1.59 -6.20 -1.80
CA MET A 167 1.44 -5.59 -0.47
C MET A 167 1.86 -4.11 -0.47
N PHE A 168 1.56 -3.45 0.65
CA PHE A 168 1.98 -2.10 1.01
C PHE A 168 1.17 -0.93 0.42
N ASN A 169 0.12 -1.12 -0.37
CA ASN A 169 -0.60 0.00 -1.02
C ASN A 169 0.35 0.96 -1.78
N MET A 170 1.46 0.44 -2.32
CA MET A 170 2.42 1.22 -3.12
C MET A 170 2.18 0.93 -4.59
N PHE A 171 2.11 1.97 -5.40
CA PHE A 171 2.01 1.83 -6.85
C PHE A 171 2.36 3.13 -7.56
N ILE A 172 2.67 3.05 -8.85
CA ILE A 172 2.79 4.21 -9.74
C ILE A 172 1.97 3.88 -10.98
N ALA A 173 1.11 4.79 -11.45
CA ALA A 173 0.23 4.53 -12.58
C ALA A 173 0.03 5.77 -13.44
N LYS A 174 -0.45 5.56 -14.68
CA LYS A 174 -1.03 6.65 -15.49
C LYS A 174 -2.19 7.26 -14.71
N SER A 175 -2.40 8.58 -14.85
CA SER A 175 -3.36 9.31 -14.01
C SER A 175 -4.76 8.69 -14.00
N ALA A 176 -5.30 8.36 -15.17
CA ALA A 176 -6.64 7.77 -15.27
C ALA A 176 -6.77 6.50 -14.42
N ILE A 177 -5.78 5.61 -14.47
CA ILE A 177 -5.77 4.36 -13.69
C ILE A 177 -5.59 4.62 -12.20
N PHE A 178 -4.74 5.59 -11.83
CA PHE A 178 -4.60 5.98 -10.43
C PHE A 178 -5.93 6.48 -9.86
N ASP A 179 -6.62 7.34 -10.61
CA ASP A 179 -7.84 8.00 -10.19
C ASP A 179 -9.01 7.00 -10.15
N GLU A 180 -9.21 6.21 -11.22
CA GLU A 180 -10.24 5.17 -11.29
C GLU A 180 -10.09 4.09 -10.20
N TYR A 181 -8.86 3.63 -9.93
CA TYR A 181 -8.61 2.69 -8.83
C TYR A 181 -8.94 3.32 -7.47
N THR A 182 -8.54 4.58 -7.27
CA THR A 182 -8.75 5.28 -6.00
C THR A 182 -10.23 5.48 -5.74
N ASP A 183 -11.00 5.90 -6.74
CA ASP A 183 -12.43 6.16 -6.60
C ASP A 183 -13.20 4.85 -6.33
N TRP A 184 -12.90 3.79 -7.08
CA TRP A 184 -13.48 2.47 -6.83
C TRP A 184 -13.13 1.96 -5.42
N LEU A 185 -11.86 2.06 -5.02
CA LEU A 185 -11.41 1.59 -3.72
C LEU A 185 -12.12 2.35 -2.59
N MET A 186 -12.24 3.68 -2.68
CA MET A 186 -12.92 4.46 -1.66
C MET A 186 -14.43 4.16 -1.62
N ASP A 187 -15.09 3.97 -2.77
CA ASP A 187 -16.51 3.63 -2.79
C ASP A 187 -16.81 2.29 -2.11
N VAL A 188 -15.91 1.30 -2.28
CA VAL A 188 -15.98 0.03 -1.54
C VAL A 188 -15.70 0.24 -0.06
N LEU A 189 -14.59 0.89 0.30
CA LEU A 189 -14.17 1.01 1.70
C LEU A 189 -15.12 1.86 2.54
N PHE A 190 -15.71 2.92 1.99
CA PHE A 190 -16.72 3.71 2.70
C PHE A 190 -17.99 2.91 3.01
N GLU A 191 -18.34 1.93 2.17
CA GLU A 191 -19.46 1.02 2.45
C GLU A 191 -19.09 -0.04 3.48
N VAL A 192 -17.85 -0.55 3.46
CA VAL A 192 -17.34 -1.44 4.52
C VAL A 192 -17.35 -0.71 5.86
N GLU A 193 -16.86 0.54 5.90
CA GLU A 193 -16.80 1.34 7.12
C GLU A 193 -18.16 1.54 7.78
N LYS A 194 -19.22 1.74 7.00
CA LYS A 194 -20.60 1.85 7.52
C LYS A 194 -21.10 0.57 8.21
N ARG A 195 -20.47 -0.58 7.93
CA ARG A 195 -20.93 -1.92 8.32
C ARG A 195 -19.99 -2.61 9.32
N THR A 196 -18.86 -1.98 9.65
CA THR A 196 -17.87 -2.51 10.59
C THR A 196 -17.85 -1.73 11.90
N ASP A 197 -17.92 -2.43 13.03
CA ASP A 197 -17.64 -1.87 14.36
C ASP A 197 -16.22 -2.23 14.80
N ILE A 198 -15.41 -1.18 14.98
CA ILE A 198 -14.00 -1.24 15.37
C ILE A 198 -13.75 -0.68 16.78
N THR A 199 -14.81 -0.42 17.57
CA THR A 199 -14.69 0.15 18.93
C THR A 199 -13.80 -0.68 19.84
N GLY A 200 -13.84 -2.01 19.70
CA GLY A 200 -13.03 -2.95 20.48
C GLY A 200 -11.63 -3.23 19.91
N TYR A 201 -11.26 -2.62 18.78
CA TYR A 201 -9.99 -2.93 18.10
C TYR A 201 -8.83 -2.17 18.74
N THR A 202 -7.67 -2.81 18.78
CA THR A 202 -6.42 -2.13 19.15
C THR A 202 -6.05 -1.05 18.12
N PRO A 203 -5.17 -0.09 18.44
CA PRO A 203 -4.73 0.91 17.47
C PRO A 203 -4.10 0.33 16.18
N TYR A 204 -3.55 -0.89 16.25
CA TYR A 204 -3.05 -1.58 15.08
C TYR A 204 -4.19 -2.13 14.22
N GLU A 205 -5.13 -2.85 14.85
CA GLU A 205 -6.29 -3.45 14.17
C GLU A 205 -7.20 -2.38 13.58
N GLN A 206 -7.33 -1.21 14.21
CA GLN A 206 -8.13 -0.09 13.70
C GLN A 206 -7.72 0.40 12.30
N ARG A 207 -6.55 -0.01 11.79
CA ARG A 207 -6.06 0.27 10.44
C ARG A 207 -6.67 -0.64 9.35
N ILE A 208 -7.81 -1.28 9.65
CA ILE A 208 -8.45 -2.29 8.80
C ILE A 208 -8.57 -1.90 7.33
N TYR A 209 -8.95 -0.67 7.02
CA TYR A 209 -9.19 -0.26 5.65
C TYR A 209 -7.90 -0.25 4.83
N GLY A 210 -6.78 0.09 5.47
CA GLY A 210 -5.45 -0.06 4.87
C GLY A 210 -5.02 -1.52 4.66
N PHE A 211 -5.50 -2.46 5.48
CA PHE A 211 -5.21 -3.89 5.29
C PHE A 211 -6.10 -4.51 4.20
N ILE A 212 -7.38 -4.15 4.17
CA ILE A 212 -8.32 -4.60 3.14
C ILE A 212 -7.87 -4.10 1.77
N SER A 213 -7.42 -2.85 1.66
CA SER A 213 -6.97 -2.27 0.38
C SER A 213 -5.78 -3.01 -0.23
N GLU A 214 -4.86 -3.56 0.59
CA GLU A 214 -3.73 -4.34 0.08
C GLU A 214 -4.22 -5.57 -0.71
N LEU A 215 -5.34 -6.18 -0.28
CA LEU A 215 -5.94 -7.31 -1.00
C LEU A 215 -6.80 -6.86 -2.19
N LEU A 216 -7.52 -5.75 -2.06
CA LEU A 216 -8.37 -5.22 -3.13
C LEU A 216 -7.58 -4.70 -4.34
N MET A 217 -6.30 -4.35 -4.18
CA MET A 217 -5.41 -3.98 -5.29
C MET A 217 -5.39 -5.07 -6.38
N ASP A 218 -5.11 -6.32 -6.00
CA ASP A 218 -5.03 -7.43 -6.96
C ASP A 218 -6.38 -7.75 -7.60
N VAL A 219 -7.48 -7.56 -6.85
CA VAL A 219 -8.84 -7.74 -7.35
C VAL A 219 -9.11 -6.73 -8.46
N TRP A 220 -8.82 -5.44 -8.23
CA TRP A 220 -9.06 -4.39 -9.20
C TRP A 220 -8.17 -4.52 -10.44
N VAL A 221 -6.87 -4.79 -10.24
CA VAL A 221 -5.90 -4.96 -11.32
C VAL A 221 -6.31 -6.09 -12.27
N GLU A 222 -6.78 -7.23 -11.74
CA GLU A 222 -7.20 -8.34 -12.59
C GLU A 222 -8.56 -8.14 -13.23
N LYS A 223 -9.52 -7.56 -12.50
CA LYS A 223 -10.86 -7.33 -13.05
C LYS A 223 -10.86 -6.34 -14.21
N ASN A 224 -9.94 -5.38 -14.18
CA ASN A 224 -9.80 -4.33 -15.20
C ASN A 224 -8.64 -4.60 -16.17
N GLU A 225 -8.02 -5.79 -16.10
CA GLU A 225 -6.98 -6.25 -17.03
C GLU A 225 -5.81 -5.26 -17.20
N ILE A 226 -5.40 -4.64 -16.09
CA ILE A 226 -4.39 -3.58 -16.11
C ILE A 226 -3.04 -4.16 -16.54
N ASN A 227 -2.44 -3.55 -17.56
CA ASN A 227 -1.10 -3.91 -18.01
C ASN A 227 -0.05 -3.32 -17.06
N TYR A 228 0.42 -4.14 -16.11
CA TYR A 228 1.34 -3.71 -15.07
C TYR A 228 2.73 -4.38 -15.16
N THR A 229 3.70 -3.79 -14.48
CA THR A 229 5.02 -4.39 -14.24
C THR A 229 5.40 -4.35 -12.76
N GLU A 230 6.23 -5.30 -12.30
CA GLU A 230 6.67 -5.39 -10.91
C GLU A 230 8.11 -4.89 -10.72
N VAL A 231 8.30 -3.97 -9.78
CA VAL A 231 9.62 -3.41 -9.44
C VAL A 231 9.97 -3.74 -7.99
N PRO A 232 11.23 -4.11 -7.67
CA PRO A 232 11.65 -4.32 -6.30
C PRO A 232 11.46 -3.08 -5.43
N VAL A 233 11.07 -3.31 -4.17
CA VAL A 233 10.97 -2.25 -3.16
C VAL A 233 12.17 -2.34 -2.21
N MET A 234 12.86 -1.21 -2.05
CA MET A 234 13.94 -1.06 -1.08
C MET A 234 13.41 -0.59 0.27
N PHE A 235 13.81 -1.30 1.32
CA PHE A 235 13.55 -0.90 2.70
C PHE A 235 14.67 0.02 3.20
N MET A 236 14.30 1.25 3.57
CA MET A 236 15.22 2.31 4.00
C MET A 236 15.48 2.32 5.52
N GLY A 237 14.72 1.53 6.29
CA GLY A 237 14.98 1.33 7.72
C GLY A 237 16.00 0.22 7.99
N LYS A 238 16.65 0.25 9.17
CA LYS A 238 17.49 -0.85 9.67
C LYS A 238 16.67 -2.15 9.71
N GLN A 239 16.93 -3.08 8.80
CA GLN A 239 16.33 -4.40 8.84
C GLN A 239 17.18 -5.27 9.76
N HIS A 240 16.67 -5.61 10.95
CA HIS A 240 17.33 -6.56 11.85
C HIS A 240 17.17 -8.00 11.33
N TRP A 241 17.85 -8.31 10.22
CA TRP A 241 17.79 -9.61 9.54
C TRP A 241 18.14 -10.78 10.45
N VAL A 242 19.13 -10.61 11.33
CA VAL A 242 19.48 -11.63 12.33
C VAL A 242 18.30 -11.95 13.25
N LYS A 243 17.62 -10.93 13.81
CA LYS A 243 16.42 -11.14 14.64
C LYS A 243 15.26 -11.75 13.85
N LYS A 244 15.08 -11.36 12.57
CA LYS A 244 14.06 -11.94 11.71
C LYS A 244 14.32 -13.43 11.44
N ILE A 245 15.54 -13.79 11.07
CA ILE A 245 15.95 -15.18 10.81
C ILE A 245 15.86 -16.03 12.07
N THR A 246 16.36 -15.55 13.22
CA THR A 246 16.24 -16.27 14.48
C THR A 246 14.80 -16.43 14.92
N SER A 247 13.96 -15.39 14.78
CA SER A 247 12.53 -15.48 15.11
C SER A 247 11.76 -16.41 14.16
N PHE A 248 12.15 -16.48 12.87
CA PHE A 248 11.56 -17.39 11.89
C PHE A 248 11.94 -18.85 12.20
N LEU A 249 13.21 -19.12 12.50
CA LEU A 249 13.68 -20.45 12.90
C LEU A 249 13.05 -20.88 14.24
N MET A 250 12.95 -19.97 15.22
CA MET A 250 12.28 -20.25 16.49
C MET A 250 10.79 -20.58 16.31
N ARG A 251 10.07 -19.84 15.45
CA ARG A 251 8.66 -20.16 15.13
C ARG A 251 8.50 -21.52 14.45
N LYS A 252 9.46 -21.90 13.59
CA LYS A 252 9.46 -23.21 12.92
C LYS A 252 9.77 -24.37 13.87
N ILE A 253 10.53 -24.14 14.94
CA ILE A 253 10.94 -25.17 15.92
C ILE A 253 9.97 -25.25 17.12
N LYS A 254 9.42 -24.13 17.60
CA LYS A 254 8.67 -24.07 18.87
C LYS A 254 7.16 -23.81 18.73
N GLY A 255 6.65 -23.55 17.52
CA GLY A 255 5.29 -23.01 17.38
C GLY A 255 5.22 -21.55 17.87
N ASN A 256 4.13 -20.86 17.55
CA ASN A 256 4.00 -19.40 17.76
C ASN A 256 3.96 -19.05 19.27
N PRO A 257 4.95 -18.33 19.84
CA PRO A 257 4.99 -18.07 21.29
C PRO A 257 4.00 -16.99 21.76
N ASN A 258 3.36 -16.24 20.84
CA ASN A 258 2.40 -15.19 21.18
C ASN A 258 0.94 -15.68 21.27
N LYS A 259 0.72 -16.99 21.46
CA LYS A 259 -0.65 -17.51 21.72
C LYS A 259 -1.09 -17.40 23.18
N ASP A 260 -0.18 -17.05 24.09
CA ASP A 260 -0.44 -17.07 25.54
C ASP A 260 -0.40 -15.70 26.24
N GLU A 261 -0.32 -14.58 25.50
CA GLU A 261 -0.59 -13.25 26.07
C GLU A 261 -1.95 -12.78 25.57
N LYS A 262 -3.00 -13.29 26.25
CA LYS A 262 -4.36 -12.75 26.23
C LYS A 262 -4.44 -11.47 27.05
#